data_AF-A0A8K0J6A0-F1
#
_entry.id   AF-A0A8K0J6A0-F1
#
_cell.length_a   1.000
_cell.length_b   1.000
_cell.length_c   1.000
_cell.angle_alpha   90.00
_cell.angle_beta   90.00
_cell.angle_gamma   90.00
#
_symmetry.space_group_name_H-M   'P 1'
#
loop_
_entity.id
_entity.type
_entity.pdbx_description
1 polymer ?
#
loop_
_entity_poly.entity_id
_entity_poly.type
_entity_poly.pdbx_seq_one_letter_code
_entity_poly.pdbx_strand_id
1 'polypeptide(L)'
;MNMSDRRVKCDEIYPFCVRCLSHGKLCGGPQAELGVGYKPPTWYISTEPTHQERALKALELFHSLTVDHVTKFYTERICSPEMLEIANIEPAISQALVATNTYYLLRAPENRANTSEMDVVGNNAYIRALQEIQKLGTEPNHPMSFLTSCVIFLVIEILRGESSAALGLLQNGLNLVGAFEQEQAQFSLVPEEKTVTVLNIVKSFLGWVKAQAHLASQQSGVAIFSA
;
A
#
# COMPACT_ATOMS: atom_id res chain seq x y z
N MET A 1 40.03 -14.94 1.41
CA MET A 1 39.60 -13.54 1.20
C MET A 1 38.11 -13.48 1.51
N ASN A 2 37.78 -13.06 2.73
CA ASN A 2 36.40 -12.98 3.24
C ASN A 2 35.80 -11.62 2.85
N MET A 3 34.70 -11.65 2.10
CA MET A 3 33.77 -10.50 1.97
C MET A 3 32.50 -10.82 2.74
N SER A 4 32.56 -10.65 4.04
CA SER A 4 31.38 -10.48 4.88
C SER A 4 31.43 -9.05 5.39
N ASP A 5 30.72 -8.11 4.75
CA ASP A 5 30.11 -7.08 5.57
C ASP A 5 28.99 -6.27 4.90
N ARG A 6 28.01 -5.95 5.74
CA ARG A 6 26.79 -5.13 5.52
C ARG A 6 25.59 -5.80 4.87
N ARG A 7 25.19 -6.96 5.42
CA ARG A 7 23.76 -7.31 5.47
C ARG A 7 23.13 -6.54 6.62
N VAL A 8 22.60 -5.35 6.34
CA VAL A 8 21.78 -4.62 7.32
C VAL A 8 20.44 -5.37 7.43
N LYS A 9 20.09 -5.80 8.65
CA LYS A 9 18.88 -6.57 8.93
C LYS A 9 17.65 -5.70 8.65
N CYS A 10 16.70 -6.22 7.87
CA CYS A 10 15.36 -5.67 7.72
C CYS A 10 14.72 -5.63 9.12
N ASP A 11 13.99 -4.57 9.44
CA ASP A 11 13.20 -4.48 10.66
C ASP A 11 11.83 -5.19 10.50
N GLU A 12 11.59 -5.84 9.34
CA GLU A 12 10.46 -6.72 9.01
C GLU A 12 9.08 -6.04 9.11
N ILE A 13 9.08 -4.71 9.04
CA ILE A 13 7.89 -3.89 9.18
C ILE A 13 6.99 -4.01 7.94
N TYR A 14 5.70 -4.19 8.21
CA TYR A 14 4.62 -4.11 7.22
C TYR A 14 4.13 -2.67 7.02
N PRO A 15 3.73 -2.25 5.80
CA PRO A 15 4.00 -2.88 4.50
C PRO A 15 5.42 -2.60 3.98
N PHE A 16 6.12 -1.63 4.60
CA PHE A 16 7.49 -1.30 4.26
C PHE A 16 8.34 -1.00 5.50
N CYS A 17 9.60 -1.45 5.48
CA CYS A 17 10.59 -1.03 6.46
C CYS A 17 10.83 0.46 6.45
N VAL A 18 10.91 1.08 7.64
CA VAL A 18 11.24 2.51 7.79
C VAL A 18 12.55 2.81 7.06
N ARG A 19 13.49 1.89 7.13
CA ARG A 19 14.79 1.99 6.48
C ARG A 19 14.73 1.77 4.96
N CYS A 20 13.73 1.07 4.44
CA CYS A 20 13.54 0.80 3.01
C CYS A 20 12.94 2.05 2.37
N LEU A 21 11.94 2.63 3.03
CA LEU A 21 11.30 3.89 2.66
C LEU A 21 12.28 5.07 2.68
N SER A 22 13.14 5.18 3.70
CA SER A 22 14.12 6.27 3.76
C SER A 22 15.15 6.24 2.62
N HIS A 23 15.28 5.12 1.91
CA HIS A 23 16.16 4.95 0.76
C HIS A 23 15.42 4.78 -0.57
N GLY A 24 14.09 4.97 -0.59
CA GLY A 24 13.27 4.80 -1.80
C GLY A 24 13.22 3.36 -2.34
N LYS A 25 13.37 2.35 -1.47
CA LYS A 25 13.33 0.92 -1.82
C LYS A 25 12.10 0.24 -1.22
N LEU A 26 11.55 -0.75 -1.94
CA LEU A 26 10.49 -1.62 -1.42
C LEU A 26 11.07 -2.62 -0.40
N CYS A 27 10.33 -2.87 0.68
CA CYS A 27 10.72 -3.80 1.74
C CYS A 27 10.42 -5.24 1.36
N GLY A 28 11.33 -6.16 1.66
CA GLY A 28 11.17 -7.58 1.36
C GLY A 28 10.24 -8.37 2.29
N GLY A 29 9.84 -7.82 3.44
CA GLY A 29 8.97 -8.47 4.45
C GLY A 29 9.56 -9.73 5.12
N PRO A 30 9.03 -10.17 6.27
CA PRO A 30 9.43 -11.42 6.92
C PRO A 30 9.08 -12.60 6.01
N GLN A 31 10.13 -13.31 5.62
CA GLN A 31 10.07 -14.49 4.78
C GLN A 31 9.47 -15.64 5.60
N ALA A 32 8.18 -15.93 5.41
CA ALA A 32 7.71 -17.29 5.62
C ALA A 32 8.24 -18.13 4.44
N GLU A 33 9.43 -18.69 4.66
CA GLU A 33 10.15 -19.69 3.87
C GLU A 33 9.55 -20.13 2.52
N LEU A 34 9.66 -19.27 1.50
CA LEU A 34 9.87 -19.69 0.11
C LEU A 34 10.83 -18.69 -0.52
N GLY A 35 12.14 -18.97 -0.38
CA GLY A 35 13.19 -18.05 -0.78
C GLY A 35 13.23 -17.80 -2.28
N VAL A 36 13.01 -16.55 -2.70
CA VAL A 36 13.77 -15.87 -3.75
C VAL A 36 13.68 -14.37 -3.45
N GLY A 37 14.81 -13.66 -3.56
CA GLY A 37 14.88 -12.22 -3.34
C GLY A 37 13.82 -11.45 -4.13
N TYR A 38 13.33 -10.35 -3.54
CA TYR A 38 12.50 -9.38 -4.24
C TYR A 38 13.32 -8.80 -5.39
N LYS A 39 13.22 -9.44 -6.55
CA LYS A 39 13.62 -8.86 -7.83
C LYS A 39 12.56 -7.79 -8.11
N PRO A 40 12.95 -6.58 -8.55
CA PRO A 40 12.02 -5.74 -9.29
C PRO A 40 11.30 -6.65 -10.28
N PRO A 41 9.98 -6.48 -10.50
CA PRO A 41 9.30 -7.25 -11.51
C PRO A 41 10.16 -7.29 -12.77
N THR A 42 10.39 -8.47 -13.33
CA THR A 42 11.50 -8.68 -14.30
C THR A 42 11.36 -7.81 -15.55
N TRP A 43 10.17 -7.26 -15.79
CA TRP A 43 9.88 -6.27 -16.83
C TRP A 43 10.46 -4.87 -16.55
N TYR A 44 10.79 -4.50 -15.31
CA TYR A 44 11.39 -3.19 -15.02
C TYR A 44 12.88 -3.11 -15.39
N ILE A 45 13.56 -4.26 -15.48
CA ILE A 45 14.99 -4.34 -15.80
C ILE A 45 15.14 -4.72 -17.28
N SER A 46 14.73 -3.84 -18.17
CA SER A 46 15.15 -3.90 -19.57
C SER A 46 16.13 -2.76 -19.83
N THR A 47 17.29 -3.08 -20.40
CA THR A 47 18.29 -2.09 -20.82
C THR A 47 17.89 -1.38 -22.12
N GLU A 48 16.77 -1.76 -22.73
CA GLU A 48 16.24 -1.09 -23.91
C GLU A 48 15.49 0.18 -23.50
N PRO A 49 15.92 1.37 -23.99
CA PRO A 49 15.29 2.65 -23.66
C PRO A 49 13.78 2.67 -23.94
N THR A 50 13.37 2.00 -25.02
CA THR A 50 11.98 1.88 -25.44
C THR A 50 11.11 1.08 -24.47
N HIS A 51 11.69 0.15 -23.71
CA HIS A 51 10.98 -0.64 -22.72
C HIS A 51 10.76 0.17 -21.44
N GLN A 52 11.77 0.92 -20.99
CA GLN A 52 11.67 1.80 -19.83
C GLN A 52 10.62 2.91 -20.04
N GLU A 53 10.58 3.51 -21.22
CA GLU A 53 9.56 4.51 -21.57
C GLU A 53 8.13 3.93 -21.56
N ARG A 54 7.96 2.70 -22.07
CA ARG A 54 6.65 2.03 -22.03
C ARG A 54 6.24 1.67 -20.61
N ALA A 55 7.18 1.24 -19.77
CA ALA A 55 6.95 0.99 -18.36
C ALA A 55 6.50 2.25 -17.61
N LEU A 56 7.16 3.39 -17.82
CA LEU A 56 6.74 4.66 -17.24
C LEU A 56 5.32 5.05 -17.69
N LYS A 57 5.03 4.96 -18.99
CA LYS A 57 3.68 5.20 -19.53
C LYS A 57 2.64 4.26 -18.92
N ALA A 58 2.98 3.00 -18.70
CA ALA A 58 2.08 2.04 -18.06
C ALA A 58 1.74 2.44 -16.61
N LEU A 59 2.72 2.92 -15.87
CA LEU A 59 2.52 3.44 -14.50
C LEU A 59 1.69 4.73 -14.50
N GLU A 60 1.94 5.66 -15.42
CA GLU A 60 1.12 6.86 -15.60
C GLU A 60 -0.33 6.52 -15.96
N LEU A 61 -0.54 5.53 -16.83
CA LEU A 61 -1.87 5.01 -17.17
C LEU A 61 -2.54 4.38 -15.95
N PHE A 62 -1.83 3.55 -15.19
CA PHE A 62 -2.36 2.98 -13.94
C PHE A 62 -2.83 4.06 -12.97
N HIS A 63 -1.99 5.08 -12.74
CA HIS A 63 -2.35 6.19 -11.88
C HIS A 63 -3.59 6.94 -12.42
N SER A 64 -3.63 7.27 -13.71
CA SER A 64 -4.78 7.98 -14.29
C SER A 64 -6.09 7.18 -14.24
N LEU A 65 -6.02 5.85 -14.36
CA LEU A 65 -7.17 4.95 -14.23
C LEU A 65 -7.65 4.78 -12.78
N THR A 66 -6.77 4.96 -11.80
CA THR A 66 -7.08 4.66 -10.40
C THR A 66 -7.48 5.87 -9.59
N VAL A 67 -6.90 7.03 -9.88
CA VAL A 67 -6.86 8.13 -8.93
C VAL A 67 -8.20 8.78 -8.64
N ASP A 68 -9.10 8.89 -9.62
CA ASP A 68 -10.44 9.47 -9.43
C ASP A 68 -11.31 8.57 -8.55
N HIS A 69 -11.24 7.25 -8.76
CA HIS A 69 -11.99 6.29 -7.96
C HIS A 69 -11.45 6.22 -6.54
N VAL A 70 -10.12 6.26 -6.36
CA VAL A 70 -9.49 6.29 -5.05
C VAL A 70 -9.85 7.56 -4.30
N THR A 71 -9.92 8.69 -5.00
CA THR A 71 -10.38 9.97 -4.44
C THR A 71 -11.83 9.84 -3.93
N LYS A 72 -12.71 9.23 -4.73
CA LYS A 72 -14.09 8.96 -4.33
C LYS A 72 -14.18 7.99 -3.15
N PHE A 73 -13.44 6.88 -3.19
CA PHE A 73 -13.37 5.89 -2.11
C PHE A 73 -12.90 6.53 -0.80
N TYR A 74 -11.92 7.43 -0.86
CA TYR A 74 -11.48 8.21 0.30
C TYR A 74 -12.65 9.00 0.90
N THR A 75 -13.35 9.79 0.08
CA THR A 75 -14.46 10.63 0.56
C THR A 75 -15.65 9.83 1.10
N GLU A 76 -15.98 8.68 0.50
CA GLU A 76 -17.17 7.91 0.85
C GLU A 76 -16.95 6.86 1.94
N ARG A 77 -15.73 6.33 2.08
CA ARG A 77 -15.44 5.20 2.98
C ARG A 77 -14.41 5.55 4.04
N ILE A 78 -13.29 6.17 3.66
CA ILE A 78 -12.18 6.45 4.58
C ILE A 78 -12.48 7.68 5.46
N CYS A 79 -13.17 8.69 4.93
CA CYS A 79 -13.58 9.88 5.67
C CYS A 79 -14.99 9.73 6.30
N SER A 80 -15.50 8.49 6.38
CA SER A 80 -16.80 8.20 6.98
C SER A 80 -16.79 8.46 8.50
N PRO A 81 -17.93 8.82 9.12
CA PRO A 81 -18.02 8.97 10.57
C PRO A 81 -17.53 7.74 11.33
N GLU A 82 -17.83 6.53 10.85
CA GLU A 82 -17.40 5.27 11.45
C GLU A 82 -15.88 5.11 11.43
N MET A 83 -15.22 5.49 10.34
CA MET A 83 -13.76 5.44 10.25
C MET A 83 -13.11 6.50 11.16
N LEU A 84 -13.74 7.66 11.33
CA LEU A 84 -13.29 8.69 12.26
C LEU A 84 -13.43 8.25 13.73
N GLU A 85 -14.49 7.51 14.08
CA GLU A 85 -14.63 6.90 15.40
C GLU A 85 -13.50 5.91 15.68
N ILE A 86 -13.17 5.05 14.71
CA ILE A 86 -12.04 4.13 14.82
C ILE A 86 -10.73 4.90 14.96
N ALA A 87 -10.52 5.95 14.17
CA ALA A 87 -9.32 6.78 14.22
C ALA A 87 -9.13 7.50 15.57
N ASN A 88 -10.22 7.78 16.31
CA ASN A 88 -10.11 8.33 17.65
C ASN A 88 -9.58 7.32 18.68
N ILE A 89 -9.77 6.03 18.43
CA ILE A 89 -9.32 4.94 19.30
C ILE A 89 -7.92 4.46 18.88
N GLU A 90 -7.66 4.39 17.58
CA GLU A 90 -6.49 3.76 16.98
C GLU A 90 -5.49 4.80 16.45
N PRO A 91 -4.36 5.04 17.14
CA PRO A 91 -3.37 6.05 16.75
C PRO A 91 -2.78 5.83 15.35
N ALA A 92 -2.61 4.57 14.96
CA ALA A 92 -2.18 4.17 13.62
C ALA A 92 -3.10 4.72 12.53
N ILE A 93 -4.41 4.49 12.71
CA ILE A 93 -5.43 4.91 11.75
C ILE A 93 -5.53 6.43 11.75
N SER A 94 -5.49 7.08 12.91
CA SER A 94 -5.43 8.55 13.02
C SER A 94 -4.34 9.17 12.17
N GLN A 95 -3.09 8.73 12.34
CA GLN A 95 -1.95 9.27 11.58
C GLN A 95 -2.06 8.96 10.08
N ALA A 96 -2.55 7.78 9.71
CA ALA A 96 -2.77 7.41 8.33
C ALA A 96 -3.84 8.29 7.67
N LEU A 97 -4.91 8.65 8.38
CA LEU A 97 -5.94 9.57 7.90
C LEU A 97 -5.41 10.98 7.73
N VAL A 98 -4.54 11.48 8.62
CA VAL A 98 -3.89 12.79 8.48
C VAL A 98 -3.04 12.82 7.21
N ALA A 99 -2.23 11.78 6.97
CA ALA A 99 -1.45 11.66 5.75
C ALA A 99 -2.36 11.64 4.50
N THR A 100 -3.40 10.80 4.53
CA THR A 100 -4.36 10.66 3.41
C THR A 100 -5.06 11.98 3.10
N ASN A 101 -5.58 12.67 4.12
CA ASN A 101 -6.23 13.97 3.94
C ASN A 101 -5.26 15.01 3.38
N THR A 102 -4.02 15.02 3.85
CA THR A 102 -2.98 15.94 3.35
C THR A 102 -2.72 15.72 1.87
N TYR A 103 -2.53 14.46 1.44
CA TYR A 103 -2.31 14.13 0.04
C TYR A 103 -3.55 14.31 -0.82
N TYR A 104 -4.75 14.11 -0.28
CA TYR A 104 -6.00 14.45 -0.96
C TYR A 104 -6.09 15.97 -1.21
N LEU A 105 -5.83 16.81 -0.20
CA LEU A 105 -5.88 18.26 -0.33
C LEU A 105 -4.80 18.80 -1.27
N LEU A 106 -3.62 18.21 -1.31
CA LEU A 106 -2.54 18.58 -2.24
C LEU A 106 -2.93 18.42 -3.71
N ARG A 107 -3.93 17.60 -4.03
CA ARG A 107 -4.45 17.45 -5.40
C ARG A 107 -5.33 18.62 -5.82
N ALA A 108 -5.84 19.38 -4.87
CA ALA A 108 -6.68 20.53 -5.16
C ALA A 108 -5.82 21.70 -5.68
N PRO A 109 -6.17 22.33 -6.81
CA PRO A 109 -5.34 23.36 -7.45
C PRO A 109 -5.05 24.57 -6.56
N GLU A 110 -5.91 24.87 -5.59
CA GLU A 110 -5.77 25.93 -4.59
C GLU A 110 -4.57 25.74 -3.65
N ASN A 111 -4.11 24.51 -3.44
CA ASN A 111 -3.04 24.19 -2.46
C ASN A 111 -1.63 24.14 -3.07
N ARG A 112 -1.48 24.48 -4.36
CA ARG A 112 -0.19 24.45 -5.08
C ARG A 112 0.89 25.37 -4.48
N ALA A 113 0.50 26.45 -3.80
CA ALA A 113 1.44 27.37 -3.17
C ALA A 113 2.08 26.80 -1.88
N ASN A 114 1.38 25.90 -1.19
CA ASN A 114 1.79 25.33 0.10
C ASN A 114 2.33 23.89 -0.03
N THR A 115 2.58 23.43 -1.26
CA THR A 115 2.89 22.01 -1.55
C THR A 115 4.06 21.48 -0.74
N SER A 116 5.13 22.26 -0.58
CA SER A 116 6.32 21.82 0.17
C SER A 116 6.05 21.62 1.66
N GLU A 117 5.29 22.51 2.30
CA GLU A 117 5.02 22.41 3.75
C GLU A 117 4.01 21.30 4.03
N MET A 118 2.96 21.21 3.21
CA MET A 118 1.95 20.15 3.30
C MET A 118 2.57 18.78 3.03
N ASP A 119 3.50 18.65 2.07
CA ASP A 119 4.17 17.37 1.83
C ASP A 119 5.03 16.92 3.03
N VAL A 120 5.67 17.85 3.74
CA VAL A 120 6.38 17.54 4.99
C VAL A 120 5.40 17.04 6.06
N VAL A 121 4.25 17.71 6.23
CA VAL A 121 3.20 17.27 7.17
C VAL A 121 2.67 15.89 6.81
N GLY A 122 2.37 15.65 5.52
CA GLY A 122 1.88 14.38 5.00
C GLY A 122 2.87 13.24 5.22
N ASN A 123 4.15 13.46 4.87
CA ASN A 123 5.21 12.48 5.08
C ASN A 123 5.44 12.18 6.57
N ASN A 124 5.43 13.20 7.42
CA ASN A 124 5.57 13.00 8.86
C ASN A 124 4.42 12.16 9.43
N ALA A 125 3.18 12.45 9.05
CA ALA A 125 2.02 11.67 9.45
C ALA A 125 2.09 10.23 8.92
N TYR A 126 2.53 10.03 7.67
CA TYR A 126 2.75 8.71 7.07
C TYR A 126 3.77 7.88 7.87
N ILE A 127 4.92 8.47 8.21
CA ILE A 127 5.97 7.81 8.99
C ILE A 127 5.44 7.44 10.39
N ARG A 128 4.69 8.33 11.04
CA ARG A 128 4.10 8.05 12.36
C ARG A 128 3.06 6.94 12.29
N ALA A 129 2.23 6.91 11.25
CA ALA A 129 1.27 5.82 11.04
C ALA A 129 1.96 4.46 10.96
N LEU A 130 3.05 4.38 10.19
CA LEU A 130 3.87 3.17 10.14
C LEU A 130 4.43 2.78 11.50
N GLN A 131 4.95 3.74 12.27
CA GLN A 131 5.49 3.49 13.61
C GLN A 131 4.43 2.95 14.58
N GLU A 132 3.18 3.41 14.50
CA GLU A 132 2.10 2.89 15.34
C GLU A 132 1.68 1.48 14.90
N ILE A 133 1.62 1.20 13.60
CA ILE A 133 1.33 -0.15 13.08
C ILE A 133 2.39 -1.15 13.49
N GLN A 134 3.65 -0.72 13.59
CA GLN A 134 4.74 -1.56 14.10
C GLN A 134 4.51 -2.03 15.53
N LYS A 135 3.97 -1.15 16.37
CA LYS A 135 3.65 -1.49 17.76
C LYS A 135 2.48 -2.47 17.84
N LEU A 136 1.59 -2.48 16.85
CA LEU A 136 0.53 -3.49 16.74
C LEU A 136 1.06 -4.86 16.32
N GLY A 137 2.11 -4.90 15.48
CA GLY A 137 2.74 -6.15 15.02
C GLY A 137 3.56 -6.91 16.06
N THR A 138 3.77 -6.34 17.25
CA THR A 138 4.31 -7.09 18.39
C THR A 138 3.23 -7.86 19.14
N GLU A 139 1.94 -7.60 18.89
CA GLU A 139 0.80 -8.27 19.52
C GLU A 139 0.13 -9.28 18.56
N PRO A 140 -0.03 -10.57 18.91
CA PRO A 140 -0.32 -11.64 17.95
C PRO A 140 -1.69 -11.68 17.23
N ASN A 141 -2.55 -10.66 17.22
CA ASN A 141 -3.98 -10.87 16.88
C ASN A 141 -4.73 -9.76 16.11
N HIS A 142 -4.07 -8.98 15.24
CA HIS A 142 -4.74 -7.85 14.56
C HIS A 142 -4.77 -7.89 13.02
N PRO A 143 -5.22 -8.99 12.36
CA PRO A 143 -5.24 -9.12 10.90
C PRO A 143 -6.05 -8.01 10.21
N MET A 144 -7.13 -7.55 10.83
CA MET A 144 -7.97 -6.47 10.30
C MET A 144 -7.30 -5.10 10.32
N SER A 145 -6.47 -4.83 11.33
CA SER A 145 -5.71 -3.57 11.41
C SER A 145 -4.65 -3.52 10.31
N PHE A 146 -4.01 -4.65 10.00
CA PHE A 146 -3.07 -4.75 8.87
C PHE A 146 -3.74 -4.56 7.52
N LEU A 147 -4.88 -5.23 7.28
CA LEU A 147 -5.65 -5.10 6.04
C LEU A 147 -6.17 -3.67 5.84
N THR A 148 -6.70 -3.06 6.89
CA THR A 148 -7.21 -1.69 6.85
C THR A 148 -6.07 -0.70 6.57
N SER A 149 -4.94 -0.87 7.26
CA SER A 149 -3.76 -0.04 7.04
C SER A 149 -3.19 -0.20 5.62
N CYS A 150 -3.16 -1.41 5.07
CA CYS A 150 -2.75 -1.67 3.69
C CYS A 150 -3.58 -0.86 2.70
N VAL A 151 -4.90 -0.85 2.86
CA VAL A 151 -5.81 -0.07 2.01
C VAL A 151 -5.56 1.42 2.15
N ILE A 152 -5.40 1.93 3.37
CA ILE A 152 -5.14 3.37 3.57
C ILE A 152 -3.81 3.78 2.94
N PHE A 153 -2.74 2.99 3.12
CA PHE A 153 -1.46 3.27 2.46
C PHE A 153 -1.53 3.14 0.95
N LEU A 154 -2.27 2.17 0.42
CA LEU A 154 -2.47 2.03 -1.02
C LEU A 154 -3.15 3.28 -1.59
N VAL A 155 -4.15 3.81 -0.89
CA VAL A 155 -4.79 5.07 -1.24
C VAL A 155 -3.77 6.22 -1.21
N ILE A 156 -2.94 6.34 -0.17
CA ILE A 156 -1.89 7.36 -0.08
C ILE A 156 -0.93 7.29 -1.27
N GLU A 157 -0.40 6.10 -1.59
CA GLU A 157 0.58 5.95 -2.68
C GLU A 157 -0.05 6.26 -4.05
N ILE A 158 -1.31 5.89 -4.27
CA ILE A 158 -2.04 6.31 -5.49
C ILE A 158 -2.24 7.83 -5.51
N LEU A 159 -2.60 8.47 -4.40
CA LEU A 159 -2.77 9.93 -4.36
C LEU A 159 -1.47 10.69 -4.63
N ARG A 160 -0.33 10.14 -4.21
CA ARG A 160 1.03 10.65 -4.44
C ARG A 160 1.54 10.43 -5.86
N GLY A 161 0.91 9.55 -6.63
CA GLY A 161 1.41 9.11 -7.94
C GLY A 161 2.51 8.05 -7.87
N GLU A 162 2.79 7.50 -6.68
CA GLU A 162 3.82 6.48 -6.45
C GLU A 162 3.32 5.09 -6.85
N SER A 163 3.13 4.91 -8.16
CA SER A 163 2.50 3.72 -8.74
C SER A 163 3.25 2.42 -8.43
N SER A 164 4.59 2.46 -8.35
CA SER A 164 5.39 1.29 -7.99
C SER A 164 5.12 0.82 -6.56
N ALA A 165 5.08 1.76 -5.61
CA ALA A 165 4.75 1.46 -4.22
C ALA A 165 3.31 0.99 -4.07
N ALA A 166 2.37 1.61 -4.78
CA ALA A 166 0.97 1.18 -4.83
C ALA A 166 0.81 -0.27 -5.33
N LEU A 167 1.52 -0.66 -6.38
CA LEU A 167 1.48 -2.05 -6.88
C LEU A 167 2.09 -3.05 -5.89
N GLY A 168 3.14 -2.67 -5.17
CA GLY A 168 3.70 -3.46 -4.07
C GLY A 168 2.69 -3.65 -2.92
N LEU A 169 2.01 -2.57 -2.51
CA LEU A 169 0.95 -2.62 -1.50
C LEU A 169 -0.23 -3.48 -1.93
N LEU A 170 -0.63 -3.38 -3.21
CA LEU A 170 -1.68 -4.21 -3.78
C LEU A 170 -1.33 -5.70 -3.68
N GLN A 171 -0.12 -6.09 -4.08
CA GLN A 171 0.33 -7.49 -3.99
C GLN A 171 0.31 -7.97 -2.54
N ASN A 172 0.86 -7.17 -1.62
CA ASN A 172 0.89 -7.50 -0.19
C ASN A 172 -0.52 -7.63 0.39
N GLY A 173 -1.44 -6.74 0.02
CA GLY A 173 -2.84 -6.79 0.45
C GLY A 173 -3.56 -8.05 -0.04
N LEU A 174 -3.36 -8.43 -1.30
CA LEU A 174 -3.94 -9.67 -1.85
C LEU A 174 -3.39 -10.91 -1.15
N ASN A 175 -2.09 -10.95 -0.84
CA ASN A 175 -1.48 -12.04 -0.09
C ASN A 175 -2.03 -12.13 1.34
N LEU A 176 -2.20 -11.00 2.03
CA LEU A 176 -2.79 -10.97 3.38
C LEU A 176 -4.23 -11.47 3.39
N VAL A 177 -5.04 -11.07 2.40
CA VAL A 177 -6.41 -11.57 2.27
C VAL A 177 -6.41 -13.09 2.11
N GLY A 178 -5.56 -13.62 1.24
CA GLY A 178 -5.46 -15.07 1.03
C GLY A 178 -5.02 -15.83 2.28
N ALA A 179 -4.04 -15.31 3.03
CA ALA A 179 -3.60 -15.89 4.30
C ALA A 179 -4.73 -15.90 5.34
N PHE A 180 -5.45 -14.79 5.47
CA PHE A 180 -6.57 -14.66 6.40
C PHE A 180 -7.73 -15.62 6.08
N GLU A 181 -8.05 -15.80 4.79
CA GLU A 181 -9.07 -16.76 4.35
C GLU A 181 -8.66 -18.21 4.64
N GLN A 182 -7.37 -18.55 4.45
CA GLN A 182 -6.84 -19.87 4.74
C GLN A 182 -6.89 -20.18 6.24
N GLU A 183 -6.48 -19.24 7.09
CA GLU A 183 -6.57 -19.38 8.54
C GLU A 183 -8.02 -19.57 9.01
N GLN A 184 -8.95 -18.76 8.50
CA GLN A 184 -10.37 -18.93 8.82
C GLN A 184 -10.92 -20.31 8.42
N ALA A 185 -10.58 -20.78 7.22
CA ALA A 185 -11.00 -22.09 6.73
C ALA A 185 -10.40 -23.23 7.56
N GLN A 186 -9.13 -23.10 7.98
CA GLN A 186 -8.43 -24.10 8.77
C GLN A 186 -8.98 -24.21 10.20
N PHE A 187 -9.35 -23.08 10.82
CA PHE A 187 -9.83 -23.06 12.20
C PHE A 187 -11.36 -23.08 12.34
N SER A 188 -12.12 -23.13 11.23
CA SER A 188 -13.59 -23.05 11.22
C SER A 188 -14.13 -21.89 12.07
N LEU A 189 -13.38 -20.78 12.12
CA LEU A 189 -13.76 -19.61 12.90
C LEU A 189 -14.89 -18.91 12.17
N VAL A 190 -16.07 -18.83 12.78
CA VAL A 190 -17.15 -17.96 12.30
C VAL A 190 -16.72 -16.52 12.56
N PRO A 191 -16.44 -15.72 11.52
CA PRO A 191 -16.00 -14.35 11.74
C PRO A 191 -17.18 -13.51 12.22
N GLU A 192 -16.91 -12.53 13.07
CA GLU A 192 -17.90 -11.52 13.44
C GLU A 192 -18.42 -10.80 12.17
N GLU A 193 -19.71 -10.45 12.14
CA GLU A 193 -20.36 -9.83 10.96
C GLU A 193 -19.64 -8.58 10.45
N LYS A 194 -19.09 -7.79 11.39
CA LYS A 194 -18.26 -6.61 11.09
C LYS A 194 -16.97 -6.97 10.35
N THR A 195 -16.30 -8.04 10.77
CA THR A 195 -15.08 -8.56 10.13
C THR A 195 -15.35 -8.99 8.69
N VAL A 196 -16.46 -9.68 8.45
CA VAL A 196 -16.89 -10.09 7.10
C VAL A 196 -17.14 -8.86 6.21
N THR A 197 -17.83 -7.84 6.76
CA THR A 197 -18.14 -6.62 6.03
C THR A 197 -16.89 -5.86 5.62
N VAL A 198 -15.95 -5.64 6.55
CA VAL A 198 -14.69 -4.95 6.25
C VAL A 198 -13.86 -5.76 5.24
N LEU A 199 -13.78 -7.08 5.42
CA LEU A 199 -13.05 -7.96 4.50
C LEU A 199 -13.62 -7.88 3.07
N ASN A 200 -14.95 -7.84 2.91
CA ASN A 200 -15.59 -7.71 1.61
C ASN A 200 -15.30 -6.35 0.95
N ILE A 201 -15.28 -5.26 1.73
CA ILE A 201 -14.90 -3.94 1.23
C ILE A 201 -13.45 -3.95 0.76
N VAL A 202 -12.54 -4.47 1.58
CA VAL A 202 -11.10 -4.58 1.26
C VAL A 202 -10.90 -5.41 -0.02
N LYS A 203 -11.53 -6.60 -0.11
CA LYS A 203 -11.46 -7.47 -1.29
C LYS A 203 -11.97 -6.78 -2.55
N SER A 204 -13.12 -6.12 -2.45
CA SER A 204 -13.71 -5.42 -3.60
C SER A 204 -12.80 -4.30 -4.09
N PHE A 205 -12.23 -3.53 -3.16
CA PHE A 205 -11.30 -2.44 -3.48
C PHE A 205 -10.00 -2.98 -4.12
N LEU A 206 -9.33 -3.95 -3.48
CA LEU A 206 -8.09 -4.54 -4.01
C LEU A 206 -8.31 -5.22 -5.36
N GLY A 207 -9.42 -5.95 -5.52
CA GLY A 207 -9.80 -6.58 -6.79
C GLY A 207 -10.02 -5.55 -7.90
N TRP A 208 -10.64 -4.41 -7.58
CA TRP A 208 -10.81 -3.33 -8.54
C TRP A 208 -9.47 -2.67 -8.93
N VAL A 209 -8.59 -2.36 -7.97
CA VAL A 209 -7.26 -1.78 -8.26
C VAL A 209 -6.44 -2.75 -9.11
N LYS A 210 -6.50 -4.06 -8.82
CA LYS A 210 -5.88 -5.11 -9.64
C LYS A 210 -6.40 -5.10 -11.08
N ALA A 211 -7.71 -4.95 -11.28
CA ALA A 211 -8.27 -4.86 -12.63
C ALA A 211 -7.72 -3.64 -13.40
N GLN A 212 -7.55 -2.49 -12.73
CA GLN A 212 -6.93 -1.31 -13.36
C GLN A 212 -5.46 -1.52 -13.69
N ALA A 213 -4.69 -2.22 -12.85
CA ALA A 213 -3.30 -2.58 -13.13
C ALA A 213 -3.18 -3.50 -14.37
N HIS A 214 -4.11 -4.44 -14.53
CA HIS A 214 -4.18 -5.27 -15.73
C HIS A 214 -4.60 -4.47 -16.97
N LEU A 215 -5.55 -3.55 -16.84
CA LEU A 215 -5.97 -2.69 -17.95
C LEU A 215 -4.82 -1.79 -18.43
N ALA A 216 -4.09 -1.16 -17.51
CA ALA A 216 -2.90 -0.38 -17.81
C ALA A 216 -1.81 -1.25 -18.50
N SER A 217 -1.66 -2.50 -18.05
CA SER A 217 -0.74 -3.46 -18.68
C SER A 217 -1.11 -3.76 -20.14
N GLN A 218 -2.41 -3.97 -20.40
CA GLN A 218 -2.93 -4.26 -21.73
C GLN A 218 -2.78 -3.08 -22.68
N GLN A 219 -3.08 -1.85 -22.22
CA GLN A 219 -3.01 -0.66 -23.06
C GLN A 219 -1.57 -0.23 -23.39
N SER A 220 -0.64 -0.45 -22.47
CA SER A 220 0.78 -0.12 -22.65
C SER A 220 1.59 -1.21 -23.35
N GLY A 221 1.07 -2.45 -23.39
CA GLY A 221 1.81 -3.62 -23.86
C GLY A 221 2.93 -4.07 -22.92
N VAL A 222 2.97 -3.55 -21.68
CA VAL A 222 3.95 -3.91 -20.65
C VAL A 222 3.20 -4.40 -19.42
N ALA A 223 3.45 -5.64 -19.00
CA ALA A 223 2.91 -6.14 -17.75
C ALA A 223 3.48 -5.32 -16.59
N ILE A 224 2.65 -4.60 -15.84
CA ILE A 224 3.07 -3.88 -14.63
C ILE A 224 2.69 -4.59 -13.33
N PHE A 225 1.81 -5.60 -13.43
CA PHE A 225 1.33 -6.37 -12.30
C PHE A 225 1.17 -7.84 -12.70
N SER A 226 1.84 -8.72 -11.99
CA SER A 226 1.73 -10.18 -12.14
C SER A 226 1.23 -10.74 -10.81
N ALA A 227 0.06 -11.38 -10.84
CA ALA A 227 -0.51 -12.07 -9.68
C ALA A 227 0.33 -13.30 -9.31
#